data_AF-A0A8J3QHW2-F1
#
_entry.id   AF-A0A8J3QHW2-F1
#
_cell.length_a   1.000
_cell.length_b   1.000
_cell.length_c   1.000
_cell.angle_alpha   90.00
_cell.angle_beta   90.00
_cell.angle_gamma   90.00
#
_symmetry.space_group_name_H-M   'P 1'
#
loop_
_entity.id
_entity.type
_entity.pdbx_description
1 polymer ?
#
loop_
_entity_poly.entity_id
_entity_poly.type
_entity_poly.pdbx_seq_one_letter_code
_entity_poly.pdbx_strand_id
1 'polypeptide(L)'
;MDERRSHQHESDVLLRQLDGHLARLEARREHHELALATGVAARLRELITDTMRSSAVDRARVRAAVHYFVVRPIHLGLWVVNDIMRDLGRHDLLTPEPSLTSTSSA
;
A
#
# COMPACT_ATOMS: atom_id res chain seq x y z
N MET A 1 -26.31 -13.50 3.82
CA MET A 1 -25.24 -13.21 4.81
C MET A 1 -23.86 -13.17 4.12
N ASP A 2 -23.83 -12.85 2.84
CA ASP A 2 -22.73 -13.24 1.94
C ASP A 2 -21.76 -12.09 1.64
N GLU A 3 -22.25 -10.85 1.70
CA GLU A 3 -21.44 -9.65 1.45
C GLU A 3 -20.35 -9.46 2.51
N ARG A 4 -20.64 -9.73 3.79
CA ARG A 4 -19.65 -9.64 4.87
C ARG A 4 -18.49 -10.60 4.68
N ARG A 5 -18.80 -11.84 4.28
CA ARG A 5 -17.80 -12.88 4.00
C ARG A 5 -17.00 -12.54 2.74
N SER A 6 -17.66 -11.95 1.74
CA SER A 6 -17.02 -11.51 0.50
C SER A 6 -16.04 -10.34 0.72
N HIS A 7 -16.41 -9.34 1.54
CA HIS A 7 -15.52 -8.22 1.86
C HIS A 7 -14.32 -8.64 2.70
N GLN A 8 -14.52 -9.56 3.66
CA GLN A 8 -13.43 -10.15 4.43
C GLN A 8 -12.47 -10.93 3.52
N HIS A 9 -13.01 -11.74 2.63
CA HIS A 9 -12.20 -12.49 1.67
C HIS A 9 -11.40 -11.57 0.74
N GLU A 10 -12.01 -10.48 0.24
CA GLU A 10 -11.30 -9.49 -0.59
C GLU A 10 -10.16 -8.84 0.21
N SER A 11 -10.40 -8.44 1.46
CA SER A 11 -9.38 -7.85 2.33
C SER A 11 -8.22 -8.83 2.59
N ASP A 12 -8.53 -10.10 2.90
CA ASP A 12 -7.52 -11.15 3.11
C ASP A 12 -6.63 -11.36 1.88
N VAL A 13 -7.21 -11.30 0.68
CA VAL A 13 -6.45 -11.41 -0.58
C VAL A 13 -5.48 -10.24 -0.71
N LEU A 14 -5.91 -9.00 -0.42
CA LEU A 14 -5.05 -7.83 -0.48
C LEU A 14 -3.91 -7.92 0.55
N LEU A 15 -4.20 -8.35 1.78
CA LEU A 15 -3.18 -8.56 2.82
C LEU A 15 -2.12 -9.58 2.38
N ARG A 16 -2.54 -10.71 1.81
CA ARG A 16 -1.62 -11.72 1.26
C ARG A 16 -0.76 -11.19 0.12
N GLN A 17 -1.29 -10.30 -0.72
CA GLN A 17 -0.51 -9.66 -1.78
C GLN A 17 0.60 -8.76 -1.22
N LEU A 18 0.29 -8.00 -0.15
CA LEU A 18 1.30 -7.19 0.54
C LEU A 18 2.39 -8.07 1.15
N ASP A 19 2.01 -9.13 1.85
CA ASP A 19 2.96 -10.07 2.47
C ASP A 19 3.87 -10.74 1.43
N GLY A 20 3.29 -11.20 0.31
CA GLY A 20 4.04 -11.80 -0.78
C GLY A 20 4.99 -10.83 -1.48
N HIS A 21 4.63 -9.55 -1.58
CA HIS A 21 5.51 -8.52 -2.12
C HIS A 21 6.70 -8.25 -1.19
N LEU A 22 6.46 -8.09 0.11
CA LEU A 22 7.54 -7.89 1.10
C LEU A 22 8.50 -9.09 1.13
N ALA A 23 7.97 -10.32 1.14
CA ALA A 23 8.80 -11.53 1.10
C ALA A 23 9.67 -11.60 -0.18
N ARG A 24 9.15 -11.10 -1.31
CA ARG A 24 9.93 -11.03 -2.56
C ARG A 24 11.07 -10.01 -2.47
N LEU A 25 10.84 -8.85 -1.88
CA LEU A 25 11.88 -7.83 -1.67
C LEU A 25 12.95 -8.33 -0.68
N GLU A 26 12.52 -9.00 0.38
CA GLU A 26 13.43 -9.63 1.35
C GLU A 26 14.32 -10.69 0.69
N ALA A 27 13.74 -11.54 -0.15
CA ALA A 27 14.49 -12.56 -0.91
C ALA A 27 15.51 -11.93 -1.89
N ARG A 28 15.25 -10.73 -2.40
CA ARG A 28 16.15 -9.98 -3.30
C ARG A 28 17.24 -9.19 -2.56
N ARG A 29 17.21 -9.15 -1.21
CA ARG A 29 18.12 -8.38 -0.35
C ARG A 29 18.14 -6.87 -0.64
N GLU A 30 17.02 -6.33 -1.10
CA GLU A 30 16.86 -4.91 -1.40
C GLU A 30 16.52 -4.13 -0.12
N HIS A 31 17.46 -4.09 0.84
CA HIS A 31 17.21 -3.62 2.21
C HIS A 31 16.64 -2.18 2.29
N HIS A 32 17.06 -1.29 1.40
CA HIS A 32 16.55 0.08 1.36
C HIS A 32 15.10 0.14 0.85
N GLU A 33 14.79 -0.59 -0.22
CA GLU A 33 13.43 -0.67 -0.77
C GLU A 33 12.50 -1.42 0.19
N LEU A 34 13.00 -2.45 0.88
CA LEU A 34 12.25 -3.22 1.86
C LEU A 34 11.78 -2.36 3.03
N ALA A 35 12.62 -1.46 3.55
CA ALA A 35 12.24 -0.56 4.65
C ALA A 35 11.10 0.38 4.24
N LEU A 36 11.21 1.00 3.05
CA LEU A 36 10.16 1.87 2.51
C LEU A 36 8.88 1.07 2.22
N ALA A 37 9.00 -0.07 1.55
CA ALA A 37 7.89 -0.95 1.24
C ALA A 37 7.17 -1.44 2.49
N THR A 38 7.91 -1.75 3.58
CA THR A 38 7.31 -2.16 4.85
C THR A 38 6.46 -1.04 5.46
N GLY A 39 6.95 0.21 5.42
CA GLY A 39 6.19 1.37 5.88
C GLY A 39 4.93 1.64 5.05
N VAL A 40 5.03 1.54 3.73
CA VAL A 40 3.86 1.69 2.83
C VAL A 40 2.86 0.56 3.03
N ALA A 41 3.33 -0.68 3.16
CA ALA A 41 2.48 -1.84 3.42
C ALA A 41 1.72 -1.71 4.74
N ALA A 42 2.34 -1.20 5.81
CA ALA A 42 1.65 -0.94 7.07
C ALA A 42 0.45 0.01 6.90
N ARG A 43 0.65 1.14 6.22
CA ARG A 43 -0.42 2.11 5.92
C ARG A 43 -1.50 1.54 5.00
N LEU A 44 -1.12 0.71 4.04
CA LEU A 44 -2.10 0.01 3.20
C LEU A 44 -2.92 -1.00 4.00
N ARG A 45 -2.34 -1.71 4.99
CA ARG A 45 -3.09 -2.59 5.90
C ARG A 45 -4.10 -1.82 6.73
N GLU A 46 -3.73 -0.65 7.24
CA GLU A 46 -4.64 0.26 7.94
C GLU A 46 -5.78 0.71 7.01
N LEU A 47 -5.45 1.16 5.79
CA LEU A 47 -6.43 1.59 4.80
C LEU A 47 -7.41 0.47 4.40
N ILE A 48 -6.92 -0.76 4.20
CA ILE A 48 -7.75 -1.94 3.91
C ILE A 48 -8.75 -2.16 5.05
N THR A 49 -8.28 -2.10 6.30
CA THR A 49 -9.10 -2.32 7.49
C THR A 49 -10.19 -1.26 7.62
N ASP A 50 -9.82 0.01 7.43
CA ASP A 50 -10.76 1.13 7.57
C ASP A 50 -11.79 1.18 6.44
N THR A 51 -11.46 0.66 5.26
CA THR A 51 -12.36 0.63 4.09
C THR A 51 -13.21 -0.63 3.95
N MET A 52 -13.07 -1.62 4.86
CA MET A 52 -13.83 -2.88 4.80
C MET A 52 -15.36 -2.71 4.71
N ARG A 53 -15.88 -1.61 5.27
CA ARG A 53 -17.31 -1.27 5.27
C ARG A 53 -17.66 -0.03 4.45
N SER A 54 -16.68 0.55 3.76
CA SER A 54 -16.88 1.72 2.88
C SER A 54 -17.56 1.33 1.57
N SER A 55 -17.81 2.31 0.71
CA SER A 55 -18.47 2.09 -0.58
C SER A 55 -17.69 1.14 -1.49
N ALA A 56 -18.36 0.53 -2.47
CA ALA A 56 -17.68 -0.32 -3.47
C ALA A 56 -16.62 0.44 -4.28
N VAL A 57 -16.84 1.75 -4.48
CA VAL A 57 -15.88 2.64 -5.15
C VAL A 57 -14.61 2.79 -4.32
N ASP A 58 -14.74 3.03 -3.01
CA ASP A 58 -13.58 3.18 -2.13
C ASP A 58 -12.78 1.87 -2.05
N ARG A 59 -13.46 0.73 -1.94
CA ARG A 59 -12.79 -0.58 -1.96
C ARG A 59 -12.08 -0.84 -3.29
N ALA A 60 -12.66 -0.44 -4.42
CA ALA A 60 -12.01 -0.54 -5.73
C ALA A 60 -10.74 0.33 -5.83
N ARG A 61 -10.77 1.53 -5.24
CA ARG A 61 -9.58 2.40 -5.13
C ARG A 61 -8.49 1.76 -4.27
N VAL A 62 -8.85 1.18 -3.12
CA VAL A 62 -7.89 0.48 -2.26
C VAL A 62 -7.26 -0.72 -2.97
N ARG A 63 -8.06 -1.50 -3.71
CA ARG A 63 -7.56 -2.59 -4.55
C ARG A 63 -6.57 -2.07 -5.61
N ALA A 64 -6.87 -0.94 -6.24
CA ALA A 64 -5.96 -0.31 -7.20
C ALA A 64 -4.64 0.11 -6.53
N ALA A 65 -4.69 0.73 -5.36
CA ALA A 65 -3.50 1.13 -4.61
C ALA A 65 -2.59 -0.07 -4.30
N VAL A 66 -3.16 -1.16 -3.78
CA VAL A 66 -2.41 -2.41 -3.52
C VAL A 66 -1.84 -2.99 -4.81
N HIS A 67 -2.62 -3.04 -5.89
CA HIS A 67 -2.14 -3.56 -7.17
C HIS A 67 -0.94 -2.75 -7.70
N TYR A 68 -1.03 -1.43 -7.71
CA TYR A 68 0.07 -0.57 -8.17
C TYR A 68 1.31 -0.73 -7.30
N PHE A 69 1.15 -0.81 -5.99
CA PHE A 69 2.26 -1.04 -5.06
C PHE A 69 2.96 -2.38 -5.32
N VAL A 70 2.21 -3.45 -5.59
CA VAL A 70 2.78 -4.80 -5.78
C VAL A 70 3.44 -4.98 -7.16
N VAL A 71 2.92 -4.30 -8.20
CA VAL A 71 3.35 -4.50 -9.59
C VAL A 71 4.42 -3.50 -10.03
N ARG A 72 4.44 -2.28 -9.49
CA ARG A 72 5.35 -1.23 -9.95
C ARG A 72 6.59 -1.10 -9.07
N PRO A 73 7.68 -0.49 -9.60
CA PRO A 73 8.77 -0.01 -8.77
C PRO A 73 8.25 0.86 -7.62
N ILE A 74 8.89 0.76 -6.46
CA ILE A 74 8.40 1.34 -5.21
C ILE A 74 8.08 2.84 -5.32
N HIS A 75 8.88 3.61 -6.06
CA HIS A 75 8.70 5.05 -6.25
C HIS A 75 7.43 5.39 -7.06
N LEU A 76 7.15 4.66 -8.15
CA LEU A 76 5.92 4.86 -8.93
C LEU A 76 4.69 4.34 -8.18
N GLY A 77 4.83 3.21 -7.47
CA GLY A 77 3.78 2.67 -6.64
C GLY A 77 3.39 3.64 -5.52
N LEU A 78 4.38 4.21 -4.85
CA LEU A 78 4.20 5.16 -3.75
C LEU A 78 3.42 6.40 -4.18
N TRP A 79 3.75 7.01 -5.31
CA TRP A 79 3.04 8.19 -5.80
C TRP A 79 1.55 7.90 -6.01
N VAL A 80 1.22 6.77 -6.65
CA VAL A 80 -0.18 6.35 -6.88
C VAL A 80 -0.89 6.01 -5.57
N VAL A 81 -0.21 5.35 -4.63
CA VAL A 81 -0.77 5.05 -3.31
C VAL A 81 -1.10 6.34 -2.57
N ASN A 82 -0.19 7.31 -2.55
CA ASN A 82 -0.39 8.61 -1.93
C ASN A 82 -1.54 9.41 -2.59
N ASP A 83 -1.67 9.33 -3.91
CA ASP A 83 -2.78 9.96 -4.64
C ASP A 83 -4.13 9.36 -4.23
N ILE A 84 -4.23 8.02 -4.21
CA ILE A 84 -5.44 7.32 -3.76
C ILE A 84 -5.76 7.60 -2.29
N MET A 85 -4.75 7.71 -1.43
CA MET A 85 -4.95 8.09 -0.02
C MET A 85 -5.55 9.50 0.10
N ARG A 86 -5.15 10.46 -0.75
CA ARG A 86 -5.78 11.80 -0.79
C ARG A 86 -7.22 11.73 -1.28
N ASP A 87 -7.49 10.96 -2.34
CA ASP A 87 -8.85 10.78 -2.87
C ASP A 87 -9.81 10.14 -1.84
N LEU A 88 -9.28 9.33 -0.93
CA LEU A 88 -10.01 8.72 0.19
C LEU A 88 -10.03 9.62 1.45
N GLY A 89 -9.42 10.81 1.40
CA GLY A 89 -9.34 11.75 2.52
C GLY A 89 -8.40 11.31 3.65
N ARG A 90 -7.57 10.28 3.43
CA ARG A 90 -6.64 9.70 4.41
C ARG A 90 -5.28 10.36 4.37
N HIS A 91 -5.27 11.66 4.59
CA HIS A 91 -4.05 12.48 4.63
C HIS A 91 -3.11 12.07 5.78
N ASP A 92 -3.66 11.47 6.84
CA ASP A 92 -2.93 10.90 7.98
C ASP A 92 -2.02 9.72 7.59
N LEU A 93 -2.36 9.02 6.51
CA LEU A 93 -1.63 7.83 6.05
C LEU A 93 -0.58 8.13 4.98
N LEU A 94 -0.42 9.39 4.55
CA LEU A 94 0.53 9.71 3.50
C LEU A 94 1.95 9.31 3.90
N THR A 95 2.61 8.59 3.01
CA THR A 95 4.03 8.26 3.19
C THR A 95 4.83 9.40 2.58
N PRO A 96 5.72 10.07 3.34
CA PRO A 96 6.62 11.05 2.75
C PRO A 96 7.42 10.36 1.64
N GLU A 97 7.40 10.96 0.44
CA GLU A 97 8.26 10.55 -0.66
C GLU A 97 9.70 10.48 -0.13
N PRO A 98 10.47 9.42 -0.45
CA PRO A 98 11.86 9.36 -0.04
C PRO A 98 12.55 10.60 -0.59
N SER A 99 12.96 11.50 0.31
CA SER A 99 13.76 12.65 -0.05
C SER A 99 15.00 12.12 -0.78
N LEU A 100 15.10 12.33 -2.10
CA LEU A 100 16.33 12.08 -2.86
C LEU A 100 17.50 12.98 -2.39
N THR A 101 17.29 13.77 -1.34
CA THR A 101 18.25 14.59 -0.60
C THR A 101 18.58 13.87 0.71
N SER A 102 19.70 13.16 0.83
CA SER A 102 21.00 13.80 1.08
C SER A 102 22.14 12.82 0.80
N THR A 103 22.60 12.79 -0.46
CA THR A 103 24.02 12.57 -0.75
C THR A 103 24.53 13.87 -1.36
N SER A 104 24.81 14.87 -0.50
CA SER A 104 25.65 16.00 -0.90
C SER A 104 26.21 16.69 0.35
N SER A 105 27.49 16.39 0.60
CA SER A 105 28.55 17.24 1.17
C SER A 105 28.29 18.10 2.40
N ALA A 106 29.01 17.80 3.48
CA ALA A 106 30.18 18.57 3.94
C ALA A 106 31.07 17.70 4.85
#